data_AF-A0A655D562-F1
#
_entry.id   AF-A0A655D562-F1
#
_cell.length_a   1.000
_cell.length_b   1.000
_cell.length_c   1.000
_cell.angle_alpha   90.00
_cell.angle_beta   90.00
_cell.angle_gamma   90.00
#
_symmetry.space_group_name_H-M   'P 1'
#
loop_
_entity.id
_entity.type
_entity.pdbx_description
1 polymer ?
#
loop_
_entity_poly.entity_id
_entity_poly.type
_entity_poly.pdbx_seq_one_letter_code
_entity_poly.pdbx_strand_id
1 'polypeptide(L)'
;MINTSATLAASSRDIARTVKSRHAMQEQTLIQFLRQRQERGEIPAHCNPQALAEYINCILQGMSISAREGATFEQLMQITRTTLRIWPELLKS
;
A
#
# COMPACT_ATOMS: atom_id res chain seq x y z
N MET A 1 2.18 -10.80 36.06
CA MET A 1 2.47 -9.89 34.94
C MET A 1 1.78 -10.45 33.70
N ILE A 2 0.56 -9.99 33.41
CA ILE A 2 -0.25 -10.48 32.29
C ILE A 2 0.25 -9.75 31.04
N ASN A 3 0.94 -10.47 30.16
CA ASN A 3 1.58 -9.91 28.97
C ASN A 3 0.52 -9.58 27.89
N THR A 4 0.26 -8.28 27.72
CA THR A 4 -0.60 -7.65 26.70
C THR A 4 -0.12 -7.84 25.25
N SER A 5 0.85 -8.74 24.98
CA SER A 5 1.34 -9.05 23.63
C SER A 5 0.44 -10.01 22.84
N ALA A 6 -0.44 -10.78 23.50
CA ALA A 6 -1.22 -11.81 22.82
C ALA A 6 -2.43 -11.24 22.04
N THR A 7 -2.99 -10.10 22.44
CA THR A 7 -4.21 -9.56 21.83
C THR A 7 -3.93 -8.70 20.58
N LEU A 8 -2.78 -8.03 20.51
CA LEU A 8 -2.40 -7.27 19.30
C LEU A 8 -1.88 -8.19 18.18
N ALA A 9 -1.30 -9.33 18.55
CA ALA A 9 -0.90 -10.39 17.60
C ALA A 9 -2.08 -11.17 17.01
N ALA A 10 -3.28 -11.08 17.60
CA ALA A 10 -4.51 -11.67 17.04
C ALA A 10 -5.07 -10.79 15.91
N SER A 11 -5.06 -9.47 16.09
CA SER A 11 -5.56 -8.54 15.07
C SER A 11 -4.72 -8.53 13.77
N SER A 12 -3.43 -8.85 13.84
CA SER A 12 -2.55 -8.93 12.65
C SER A 12 -2.60 -10.26 11.90
N ARG A 13 -3.03 -11.36 12.54
CA ARG A 13 -3.07 -12.68 11.90
C ARG A 13 -4.37 -12.92 11.13
N ASP A 14 -5.49 -12.36 11.60
CA ASP A 14 -6.77 -12.47 10.89
C ASP A 14 -6.83 -11.55 9.66
N ILE A 15 -6.19 -10.37 9.69
CA ILE A 15 -6.06 -9.50 8.51
C ILE A 15 -5.17 -10.15 7.44
N ALA A 16 -4.08 -10.83 7.83
CA ALA A 16 -3.11 -11.40 6.89
C ALA A 16 -3.62 -12.65 6.13
N ARG A 17 -4.59 -13.40 6.67
CA ARG A 17 -5.17 -14.58 5.97
C ARG A 17 -6.34 -14.23 5.05
N THR A 18 -7.14 -13.21 5.36
CA THR A 18 -8.22 -12.74 4.45
C THR A 18 -7.67 -12.06 3.19
N VAL A 19 -6.41 -11.65 3.22
CA VAL A 19 -5.77 -10.82 2.19
C VAL A 19 -5.33 -11.62 0.94
N LYS A 20 -5.09 -12.93 1.02
CA LYS A 20 -4.56 -13.70 -0.12
C LYS A 20 -5.54 -13.95 -1.27
N SER A 21 -6.85 -14.07 -1.02
CA SER A 21 -7.89 -14.10 -2.06
C SER A 21 -8.44 -12.72 -2.39
N ARG A 22 -8.28 -11.75 -1.48
CA ARG A 22 -8.62 -10.34 -1.70
C ARG A 22 -7.60 -9.59 -2.55
N HIS A 23 -6.35 -10.06 -2.66
CA HIS A 23 -5.29 -9.36 -3.38
C HIS A 23 -5.63 -9.08 -4.86
N ALA A 24 -6.23 -10.03 -5.59
CA ALA A 24 -6.62 -9.81 -6.98
C ALA A 24 -7.79 -8.80 -7.12
N MET A 25 -8.78 -8.87 -6.21
CA MET A 25 -9.87 -7.89 -6.15
C MET A 25 -9.39 -6.50 -5.69
N GLN A 26 -8.44 -6.43 -4.75
CA GLN A 26 -7.88 -5.17 -4.25
C GLN A 26 -7.02 -4.48 -5.31
N GLU A 27 -6.24 -5.24 -6.08
CA GLU A 27 -5.47 -4.71 -7.19
C GLU A 27 -6.38 -4.13 -8.28
N GLN A 28 -7.44 -4.86 -8.66
CA GLN A 28 -8.47 -4.30 -9.56
C GLN A 28 -9.16 -3.07 -8.99
N THR A 29 -9.45 -3.04 -7.68
CA THR A 29 -10.05 -1.87 -7.02
C THR A 29 -9.11 -0.67 -7.05
N LEU A 30 -7.81 -0.87 -6.79
CA LEU A 30 -6.81 0.19 -6.84
C LEU A 30 -6.61 0.72 -8.25
N ILE A 31 -6.54 -0.17 -9.25
CA ILE A 31 -6.46 0.20 -10.66
C ILE A 31 -7.71 1.00 -11.07
N GLN A 32 -8.91 0.53 -10.70
CA GLN A 32 -10.16 1.21 -11.00
C GLN A 32 -10.22 2.60 -10.34
N PHE A 33 -9.77 2.72 -9.10
CA PHE A 33 -9.66 3.98 -8.39
C PHE A 33 -8.71 4.96 -9.09
N LEU A 34 -7.54 4.50 -9.51
CA LEU A 34 -6.59 5.32 -10.25
C LEU A 34 -7.13 5.72 -11.64
N ARG A 35 -7.83 4.81 -12.33
CA ARG A 35 -8.53 5.13 -13.60
C ARG A 35 -9.59 6.20 -13.41
N GLN A 36 -10.43 6.08 -12.38
CA GLN A 36 -11.46 7.09 -12.08
C GLN A 36 -10.83 8.47 -11.80
N ARG A 37 -9.67 8.51 -11.13
CA ARG A 37 -8.92 9.76 -10.92
C ARG A 37 -8.29 10.30 -12.18
N GLN A 38 -7.84 9.44 -13.09
CA GLN A 38 -7.36 9.83 -14.41
C GLN A 38 -8.49 10.43 -15.26
N GLU A 39 -9.68 9.82 -15.26
CA GLU A 39 -10.88 10.36 -15.93
C GLU A 39 -11.30 11.73 -15.38
N ARG A 40 -11.05 11.98 -14.09
CA ARG A 40 -11.28 13.28 -13.43
C ARG A 40 -10.20 14.33 -13.72
N GLY A 41 -9.12 13.97 -14.39
CA GLY A 41 -7.98 14.85 -14.66
C GLY A 41 -7.03 15.05 -13.47
N GLU A 42 -7.16 14.27 -12.40
CA GLU A 42 -6.24 14.30 -11.24
C GLU A 42 -4.92 13.57 -11.54
N ILE A 43 -4.97 12.58 -12.45
CA ILE A 43 -3.82 11.84 -12.96
C ILE A 43 -3.70 12.16 -14.45
N PRO A 44 -2.51 12.49 -14.97
CA PRO A 44 -2.32 12.74 -16.40
C PRO A 44 -2.76 11.58 -17.28
N ALA A 45 -3.33 11.87 -18.45
CA ALA A 45 -3.85 10.86 -19.37
C ALA A 45 -2.77 9.92 -19.95
N HIS A 46 -1.50 10.33 -19.93
CA HIS A 46 -0.38 9.51 -20.41
C HIS A 46 0.10 8.49 -19.37
N CYS A 47 -0.23 8.68 -18.09
CA CYS A 47 0.18 7.74 -17.04
C CYS A 47 -0.50 6.39 -17.23
N ASN A 48 0.19 5.32 -16.85
CA ASN A 48 -0.38 3.98 -16.78
C ASN A 48 -0.90 3.68 -15.35
N PRO A 49 -2.24 3.66 -15.11
CA PRO A 49 -2.79 3.38 -13.79
C PRO A 49 -2.43 2.00 -13.25
N GLN A 50 -2.16 1.03 -14.13
CA GLN A 50 -1.74 -0.31 -13.72
C GLN A 50 -0.33 -0.29 -13.13
N ALA A 51 0.62 0.36 -13.80
CA ALA A 51 1.99 0.48 -13.30
C ALA A 51 2.04 1.24 -11.95
N LEU A 52 1.20 2.27 -11.80
CA LEU A 52 1.05 2.98 -10.52
C LEU A 52 0.49 2.08 -9.42
N ALA A 53 -0.51 1.25 -9.72
CA ALA A 53 -1.08 0.31 -8.77
C ALA A 53 -0.05 -0.75 -8.34
N GLU A 54 0.71 -1.31 -9.28
CA GLU A 54 1.76 -2.29 -9.03
C GLU A 54 2.85 -1.71 -8.11
N TYR A 55 3.27 -0.46 -8.36
CA TYR A 55 4.23 0.24 -7.51
C TYR A 55 3.72 0.45 -6.08
N ILE A 56 2.47 0.93 -5.92
CA ILE A 56 1.86 1.11 -4.60
C ILE A 56 1.75 -0.23 -3.86
N ASN A 57 1.35 -1.29 -4.58
CA ASN A 57 1.26 -2.65 -4.03
C ASN A 57 2.62 -3.14 -3.54
N CYS A 58 3.69 -2.90 -4.31
CA CYS A 58 5.07 -3.26 -3.92
C CYS A 58 5.47 -2.58 -2.60
N ILE A 59 5.21 -1.28 -2.46
CA ILE A 59 5.51 -0.53 -1.23
C ILE A 59 4.71 -1.05 -0.04
N LEU A 60 3.41 -1.28 -0.22
CA LEU A 60 2.54 -1.77 0.85
C LEU A 60 3.01 -3.14 1.37
N GLN A 61 3.43 -4.02 0.46
CA GLN A 61 4.01 -5.32 0.81
C GLN A 61 5.34 -5.15 1.56
N GLY A 62 6.24 -4.29 1.08
CA GLY A 62 7.50 -3.98 1.75
C GLY A 62 7.30 -3.43 3.16
N MET A 63 6.40 -2.46 3.33
CA MET A 63 6.04 -1.91 4.64
C MET A 63 5.46 -2.96 5.57
N SER A 64 4.66 -3.90 5.05
CA SER A 64 4.10 -5.01 5.84
C SER A 64 5.19 -5.97 6.34
N ILE A 65 6.22 -6.21 5.53
CA ILE A 65 7.38 -7.02 5.93
C ILE A 65 8.20 -6.27 6.98
N SER A 66 8.55 -5.01 6.75
CA SER A 66 9.30 -4.20 7.71
C SER A 66 8.58 -4.08 9.06
N ALA A 67 7.26 -3.91 9.06
CA ALA A 67 6.46 -3.89 10.28
C ALA A 67 6.56 -5.22 11.07
N ARG A 68 6.56 -6.36 10.37
CA ARG A 68 6.72 -7.68 10.98
C ARG A 68 8.12 -7.89 11.54
N GLU A 69 9.13 -7.27 10.95
CA GLU A 69 10.52 -7.29 11.40
C GLU A 69 10.80 -6.28 12.54
N GLY A 70 9.78 -5.55 12.99
CA GLY A 70 9.88 -4.65 14.14
C GLY A 70 10.18 -3.19 13.77
N ALA A 71 9.99 -2.79 12.51
CA ALA A 71 10.10 -1.39 12.12
C ALA A 71 9.12 -0.52 12.92
N THR A 72 9.59 0.64 13.35
CA THR A 72 8.76 1.61 14.08
C THR A 72 7.77 2.29 13.15
N PHE A 73 6.70 2.84 13.72
CA PHE A 73 5.76 3.65 12.97
C PHE A 73 6.44 4.81 12.22
N GLU A 74 7.44 5.44 12.83
CA GLU A 74 8.19 6.53 12.21
C GLU A 74 8.96 6.07 10.96
N GLN A 75 9.59 4.88 11.01
CA GLN A 75 10.29 4.30 9.87
C GLN A 75 9.32 3.97 8.72
N LEU A 76 8.15 3.40 9.03
CA LEU A 76 7.12 3.13 8.04
C LEU A 76 6.55 4.43 7.44
N MET A 77 6.32 5.45 8.26
CA MET A 77 5.90 6.77 7.78
C MET A 77 6.95 7.45 6.90
N GLN A 78 8.23 7.20 7.16
CA GLN A 78 9.31 7.71 6.31
C GLN A 78 9.28 7.09 4.91
N ILE A 79 8.93 5.80 4.79
CA ILE A 79 8.71 5.13 3.50
C ILE A 79 7.57 5.84 2.77
N THR A 80 6.41 6.01 3.41
CA THR A 80 5.25 6.70 2.81
C THR A 80 5.58 8.13 2.37
N ARG A 81 6.28 8.92 3.21
CA ARG A 81 6.71 10.29 2.86
C ARG A 81 7.62 10.30 1.64
N THR A 82 8.52 9.32 1.54
CA THR A 82 9.44 9.19 0.41
C THR A 82 8.67 8.84 -0.87
N THR A 83 7.74 7.87 -0.79
CA THR A 83 6.83 7.53 -1.89
C THR A 83 6.06 8.74 -2.40
N LEU A 84 5.47 9.55 -1.50
CA LEU A 84 4.71 10.75 -1.87
C LEU A 84 5.59 11.83 -2.51
N ARG A 85 6.88 11.90 -2.17
CA ARG A 85 7.83 12.81 -2.81
C ARG A 85 8.17 12.39 -4.23
N ILE A 86 8.22 11.09 -4.49
CA ILE A 86 8.50 10.51 -5.82
C ILE A 86 7.22 10.50 -6.69
N TRP A 87 6.04 10.54 -6.07
CA TRP A 87 4.74 10.49 -6.75
C TRP A 87 4.61 11.44 -7.96
N PRO A 88 5.00 12.73 -7.89
CA PRO A 88 4.92 13.61 -9.06
C PRO A 88 5.80 13.15 -10.24
N GLU A 89 6.92 12.49 -9.99
CA GLU A 89 7.78 11.95 -11.06
C GLU A 89 7.16 10.69 -11.68
N LEU A 90 6.49 9.86 -10.88
CA LEU A 90 5.73 8.70 -11.37
C LEU A 90 4.54 9.12 -12.24
N LEU A 91 3.97 10.31 -11.99
CA LEU A 91 2.93 10.89 -12.82
C LEU A 91 3.44 11.56 -14.10
N LYS A 92 4.75 11.67 -14.31
CA LYS A 92 5.33 12.18 -15.57
C LYS A 92 5.77 11.06 -16.52
N SER A 93 5.82 9.82 -16.01
CA SER A 93 6.23 8.62 -16.73
C SER A 93 5.04 7.97 -17.43
#